data_AF-A0A7C7GZV9-F1
#
_entry.id   AF-A0A7C7GZV9-F1
#
_cell.length_a   1.000
_cell.length_b   1.000
_cell.length_c   1.000
_cell.angle_alpha   90.00
_cell.angle_beta   90.00
_cell.angle_gamma   90.00
#
_symmetry.space_group_name_H-M   'P 1'
#
loop_
_entity.id
_entity.type
_entity.pdbx_description
1 polymer ?
#
loop_
_entity_poly.entity_id
_entity_poly.type
_entity_poly.pdbx_seq_one_letter_code
_entity_poly.pdbx_strand_id
1 'polypeptide(L)' 'MEAVSVSDAPGSYTFSVTVSSPDTGCDHYADWWAVLSESGDLLYRRLLLHSHVDEQPFTSTGGHVDARRG' A
#
# COMPACT_ATOMS: atom_id res chain seq x y z
N MET A 1 4.53 0.96 8.38
CA MET A 1 4.99 0.35 7.10
C MET A 1 6.32 -0.31 7.37
N GLU A 2 6.42 -1.60 7.08
CA GLU A 2 7.57 -2.41 7.47
C GLU A 2 8.41 -2.85 6.25
N ALA A 3 7.77 -3.27 5.17
CA ALA A 3 8.48 -3.69 3.96
C ALA A 3 7.70 -3.34 2.67
N VAL A 4 8.45 -3.25 1.56
CA VAL A 4 7.90 -3.14 0.20
C VAL A 4 8.66 -4.07 -0.72
N SER A 5 7.90 -4.82 -1.50
CA SER A 5 8.41 -5.56 -2.65
C SER A 5 7.74 -5.04 -3.90
N VAL A 6 8.52 -4.83 -4.96
CA VAL A 6 8.03 -4.38 -6.26
C VAL A 6 8.32 -5.47 -7.29
N SER A 7 7.34 -5.78 -8.12
CA SER A 7 7.48 -6.70 -9.25
C SER A 7 6.97 -6.07 -10.55
N ASP A 8 7.20 -6.77 -11.67
CA ASP A 8 6.78 -6.42 -13.05
C ASP A 8 7.75 -5.45 -13.79
N ALA A 9 7.42 -5.11 -15.05
CA ALA A 9 8.27 -4.44 -16.03
C ALA A 9 8.17 -2.89 -16.00
N PRO A 10 9.14 -2.16 -16.59
CA PRO A 10 9.13 -0.70 -16.60
C PRO A 10 7.83 -0.09 -17.14
N GLY A 11 7.11 0.63 -16.28
CA GLY A 11 5.83 1.28 -16.61
C GLY A 11 4.57 0.47 -16.25
N SER A 12 4.72 -0.70 -15.66
CA SER A 12 3.64 -1.45 -14.99
C SER A 12 4.24 -2.07 -13.75
N TYR A 13 4.10 -1.40 -12.61
CA TYR A 13 4.65 -1.92 -11.35
C TYR A 13 3.53 -2.46 -10.48
N THR A 14 3.78 -3.60 -9.83
CA THR A 14 2.94 -4.12 -8.75
C THR A 14 3.67 -3.96 -7.43
N PHE A 15 3.01 -3.35 -6.45
CA PHE A 15 3.55 -3.13 -5.12
C PHE A 15 2.89 -4.09 -4.12
N SER A 16 3.71 -4.84 -3.40
CA SER A 16 3.31 -5.58 -2.21
C SER A 16 3.85 -4.85 -0.99
N VAL A 17 2.94 -4.36 -0.15
CA VAL A 17 3.27 -3.53 1.01
C VAL A 17 2.94 -4.30 2.28
N THR A 18 3.94 -4.51 3.13
CA THR A 18 3.74 -5.06 4.48
C THR A 18 3.51 -3.90 5.44
N VAL A 19 2.33 -3.89 6.03
CA VAL A 19 1.88 -2.88 6.99
C VAL A 19 1.93 -3.48 8.38
N SER A 20 2.59 -2.75 9.27
CA SER A 20 2.55 -2.93 10.71
C SER A 20 2.02 -1.62 11.29
N SER A 21 0.93 -1.72 12.03
CA SER A 21 0.23 -0.59 12.64
C SER A 21 -0.31 -0.99 14.02
N PRO A 22 -0.43 -0.04 14.96
CA PRO A 22 -0.97 -0.29 16.30
C PRO A 22 -2.51 -0.35 16.26
N ASP A 23 -3.06 -1.17 15.36
CA ASP A 23 -4.50 -1.32 15.18
C ASP A 23 -5.13 -1.86 16.47
N THR A 24 -6.27 -1.30 16.87
CA THR A 24 -7.03 -1.77 18.04
C THR A 24 -8.41 -2.34 17.68
N GLY A 25 -8.65 -2.58 16.38
CA GLY A 25 -9.91 -3.08 15.86
C GLY A 25 -10.61 -2.07 14.96
N CYS A 26 -11.93 -2.20 14.79
CA CYS A 26 -12.72 -1.36 13.90
C CYS A 26 -12.64 0.15 14.19
N ASP A 27 -12.33 0.54 15.44
CA ASP A 27 -12.23 1.94 15.84
C ASP A 27 -10.89 2.59 15.46
N HIS A 28 -9.85 1.79 15.22
CA HIS A 28 -8.52 2.26 14.85
C HIS A 28 -7.80 1.20 14.03
N TYR A 29 -7.72 1.43 12.73
CA TYR A 29 -6.91 0.66 11.80
C TYR A 29 -6.35 1.55 10.69
N ALA A 30 -5.35 1.06 9.95
CA ALA A 30 -4.82 1.79 8.80
C ALA A 30 -5.84 1.88 7.66
N ASP A 31 -6.20 3.09 7.20
CA ASP A 31 -7.23 3.29 6.17
C ASP A 31 -6.75 2.95 4.74
N TRP A 32 -5.48 3.21 4.42
CA TRP A 32 -4.94 3.06 3.07
C TRP A 32 -3.40 3.14 3.03
N TRP A 33 -2.84 2.72 1.91
CA TRP A 33 -1.49 3.07 1.49
C TRP A 33 -1.49 3.59 0.04
N ALA A 34 -0.53 4.44 -0.31
CA ALA A 34 -0.44 5.05 -1.63
C ALA A 34 0.98 5.02 -2.19
N VAL A 35 1.07 5.13 -3.51
CA VAL A 35 2.30 5.36 -4.26
C VAL A 35 2.25 6.79 -4.77
N LEU A 36 3.28 7.56 -4.43
CA LEU A 36 3.45 8.93 -4.89
C LEU A 36 4.66 9.02 -5.84
N SER A 37 4.65 9.96 -6.76
CA SER A 37 5.83 10.35 -7.53
C SER A 37 6.85 11.09 -6.64
N GLU A 38 8.04 11.35 -7.17
CA GLU A 38 9.05 12.18 -6.49
C GLU A 38 8.55 13.63 -6.26
N SER A 39 7.69 14.15 -7.14
CA SER A 39 7.00 15.45 -6.98
C SER A 39 5.87 15.42 -5.95
N GLY A 40 5.48 14.25 -5.45
CA GLY A 40 4.38 14.07 -4.51
C GLY A 40 3.01 13.84 -5.17
N ASP A 41 2.95 13.66 -6.49
CA ASP A 41 1.71 13.37 -7.20
C ASP A 41 1.21 11.96 -6.89
N LEU A 42 -0.10 11.81 -6.70
CA LEU A 42 -0.71 10.51 -6.42
C LEU A 42 -0.73 9.63 -7.68
N LEU A 43 0.08 8.58 -7.69
CA LEU A 43 0.12 7.59 -8.76
C LEU A 43 -0.88 6.45 -8.53
N TYR A 44 -1.05 6.04 -7.26
CA TYR A 44 -1.93 4.94 -6.89
C TYR A 44 -2.34 4.99 -5.42
N ARG A 45 -3.54 4.51 -5.08
CA ARG A 45 -3.99 4.32 -3.69
C ARG A 45 -4.73 2.99 -3.54
N ARG A 46 -4.36 2.23 -2.50
CA ARG A 46 -5.09 1.04 -2.05
C ARG A 46 -5.79 1.33 -0.74
N LEU A 47 -7.11 1.25 -0.76
CA LEU A 47 -7.93 1.31 0.46
C LEU A 47 -7.87 -0.02 1.20
N LEU A 48 -7.88 0.07 2.52
CA LEU A 48 -8.02 -1.01 3.49
C LEU A 48 -9.39 -0.83 4.14
N LEU A 49 -10.34 -1.70 3.82
CA LEU A 49 -11.76 -1.49 4.15
C LEU A 49 -12.18 -2.17 5.45
N HIS A 50 -11.24 -2.79 6.16
CA HIS A 50 -11.47 -3.45 7.45
C HIS A 50 -10.17 -3.46 8.26
N SER A 51 -10.33 -3.69 9.56
CA SER A 51 -9.23 -3.88 10.49
C SER A 51 -8.46 -5.16 10.18
N HIS A 52 -7.13 -5.09 10.26
CA HIS A 52 -6.23 -6.24 10.19
C HIS A 52 -5.58 -6.54 11.56
N VAL A 53 -6.22 -6.15 12.67
CA VAL A 53 -5.70 -6.29 14.04
C VAL A 53 -5.18 -7.70 14.37
N ASP A 54 -5.83 -8.75 13.87
CA ASP A 54 -5.47 -10.15 14.15
C ASP A 54 -4.42 -10.72 13.18
N GLU A 55 -3.99 -9.94 12.18
CA GLU A 55 -3.11 -10.37 11.09
C GLU A 55 -1.76 -9.64 11.10
N GLN A 56 -1.52 -8.79 12.10
CA GLN A 56 -0.35 -7.90 12.11
C GLN A 56 0.99 -8.67 12.24
N PRO A 57 1.99 -8.37 11.39
CA PRO A 57 1.92 -7.50 10.23
C PRO A 57 1.25 -8.19 9.03
N PHE A 58 0.40 -7.46 8.31
CA PHE A 58 -0.29 -7.99 7.13
C PHE A 58 0.31 -7.42 5.83
N THR A 59 0.17 -8.16 4.74
CA THR A 59 0.64 -7.74 3.41
C THR A 59 -0.53 -7.46 2.48
N SER A 60 -0.53 -6.26 1.88
CA SER A 60 -1.53 -5.80 0.93
C SER A 60 -0.87 -5.54 -0.42
N THR A 61 -1.29 -6.29 -1.45
CA THR A 61 -0.79 -6.11 -2.83
C THR A 61 -1.71 -5.19 -3.61
N GLY A 62 -1.16 -4.15 -4.22
CA GLY A 62 -1.86 -3.17 -5.06
C GLY A 62 -2.10 -3.66 -6.48
N GLY A 63 -2.82 -2.85 -7.25
CA GLY A 63 -2.95 -3.02 -8.69
C GLY A 63 -1.77 -2.43 -9.45
N HIS A 64 -1.84 -2.49 -10.78
CA HIS A 64 -0.84 -1.93 -11.68
C HIS A 64 -0.71 -0.42 -11.50
N VAL A 65 0.53 0.04 -11.32
CA VAL A 65 0.89 1.46 -11.21
C VAL A 65 1.69 1.86 -12.45
N ASP A 66 1.19 2.88 -13.16
CA ASP A 66 1.93 3.51 -14.26
C ASP A 66 2.83 4.62 -13.71
N ALA A 67 4.11 4.29 -13.53
CA ALA A 67 5.11 5.23 -13.03
C ALA A 67 5.62 6.22 -14.09
N ARG A 68 5.13 6.16 -15.35
CA ARG A 68 5.50 7.13 -16.40
C ARG A 68 4.71 8.44 -16.30
N ARG A 69 3.76 8.51 -15.36
CA ARG A 69 2.94 9.70 -15.10
C ARG A 69 3.55 10.69 -14.11
N GLY A 70 4.76 10.43 -13.61
CA GLY A 70 5.52 11.32 -12.72
C GLY A 70 6.56 12.15 -13.45
#